data_AF-A0A7C3MQF3-F1
#
_entry.id   AF-A0A7C3MQF3-F1
#
_cell.length_a   1.000
_cell.length_b   1.000
_cell.length_c   1.000
_cell.angle_alpha   90.00
_cell.angle_beta   90.00
_cell.angle_gamma   90.00
#
_symmetry.space_group_name_H-M   'P 1'
#
loop_
_entity.id
_entity.type
_entity.pdbx_description
1 polymer ?
#
loop_
_entity_poly.entity_id
_entity_poly.type
_entity_poly.pdbx_seq_one_letter_code
_entity_poly.pdbx_strand_id
1 'polypeptide(L)'
;MGRFLSKVLILVLMVSLLSSSFSLSFAQKKYNEAPMFAELVKAGKLPPVEKRLPENPLVVKPVEEIGTYGGDLRIPLLGTADFGNMYWPLMRESLLKWDITGTKPIPNLAEKYGITRGGRVFTFYLRRRIKVV
;
A
#
# COMPACT_ATOMS: atom_id res chain seq x y z
N MET A 1 -55.18 -16.81 13.40
CA MET A 1 -53.83 -16.31 13.72
C MET A 1 -52.68 -17.18 13.17
N GLY A 2 -52.78 -18.51 13.16
CA GLY A 2 -51.65 -19.41 12.80
C GLY A 2 -51.14 -19.36 11.35
N ARG A 3 -52.01 -19.12 10.34
CA ARG A 3 -51.59 -19.07 8.92
C ARG A 3 -50.78 -17.82 8.57
N PHE A 4 -50.94 -16.74 9.34
CA PHE A 4 -50.18 -15.50 9.16
C PHE A 4 -48.80 -15.61 9.81
N LEU A 5 -48.74 -16.12 11.05
CA LEU A 5 -47.48 -16.41 11.74
C LEU A 5 -46.60 -17.40 10.95
N SER A 6 -47.20 -18.44 10.37
CA SER A 6 -46.47 -19.42 9.54
C SER A 6 -45.85 -18.79 8.29
N LYS A 7 -46.55 -17.88 7.60
CA LYS A 7 -46.01 -17.16 6.44
C LYS A 7 -44.88 -16.21 6.81
N VAL A 8 -44.99 -15.51 7.95
CA VAL A 8 -43.93 -14.65 8.47
C VAL A 8 -42.70 -15.47 8.85
N LEU A 9 -42.89 -16.63 9.49
CA LEU A 9 -41.80 -17.52 9.88
C LEU A 9 -41.06 -18.10 8.65
N ILE A 10 -41.80 -18.50 7.61
CA ILE A 10 -41.22 -18.98 6.34
C ILE A 10 -40.45 -17.86 5.62
N LEU A 11 -40.97 -16.63 5.64
CA LEU A 11 -40.30 -15.47 5.05
C LEU A 11 -38.98 -15.16 5.79
N VAL A 12 -38.98 -15.20 7.13
CA VAL A 12 -37.77 -15.00 7.95
C VAL A 12 -36.75 -16.11 7.70
N LEU A 13 -37.21 -17.37 7.57
CA LEU A 13 -36.33 -18.50 7.24
C LEU A 13 -35.70 -18.35 5.85
N MET A 14 -36.48 -17.93 4.85
CA MET A 14 -35.95 -17.67 3.50
C MET A 14 -34.94 -16.52 3.47
N VAL A 15 -35.19 -15.42 4.19
CA VAL A 15 -34.24 -14.31 4.30
C VAL A 15 -32.95 -14.76 5.00
N SER A 16 -33.04 -15.63 6.01
CA SER A 16 -31.88 -16.18 6.69
C SER A 16 -31.06 -17.14 5.81
N LEU A 17 -31.71 -17.96 4.98
CA LEU A 17 -31.03 -18.85 4.02
C LEU A 17 -30.36 -18.10 2.86
N LEU A 18 -30.90 -16.95 2.43
CA LEU A 18 -30.23 -16.09 1.44
C LEU A 18 -29.00 -15.37 2.02
N SER A 19 -28.98 -15.13 3.33
CA SER A 19 -27.87 -14.44 4.01
C SER A 19 -26.64 -15.34 4.21
N SER A 20 -26.83 -16.65 4.31
CA SER A 20 -25.74 -17.63 4.46
C SER A 20 -24.89 -17.87 3.20
N SER A 21 -25.34 -17.38 2.04
CA SER A 21 -24.64 -17.55 0.75
C SER A 21 -23.85 -16.32 0.32
N PHE A 22 -23.97 -15.20 1.03
CA PHE A 22 -23.14 -14.01 0.80
C PHE A 22 -21.87 -14.12 1.63
N SER A 23 -20.93 -14.94 1.16
CA SER A 23 -19.54 -14.74 1.54
C SER A 23 -19.16 -13.34 1.05
N LEU A 24 -19.05 -12.38 1.98
CA LEU A 24 -18.26 -11.18 1.76
C LEU A 24 -16.82 -11.65 1.53
N SER A 25 -16.54 -12.08 0.30
CA SER A 25 -15.18 -12.14 -0.20
C SER A 25 -14.73 -10.70 -0.20
N PHE A 26 -14.10 -10.29 0.90
CA PHE A 26 -13.19 -9.15 0.87
C PHE A 26 -12.18 -9.54 -0.19
N ALA A 27 -12.42 -9.13 -1.44
CA ALA A 27 -11.45 -9.21 -2.49
C ALA A 27 -10.24 -8.47 -1.93
N GLN A 28 -9.26 -9.23 -1.44
CA GLN A 28 -7.98 -8.70 -1.03
C GLN A 28 -7.51 -7.93 -2.25
N LYS A 29 -7.46 -6.59 -2.15
CA LYS A 29 -7.12 -5.70 -3.27
C LYS A 29 -5.88 -6.30 -3.92
N LYS A 30 -6.06 -6.88 -5.12
CA LYS A 30 -4.96 -7.52 -5.82
C LYS A 30 -3.98 -6.41 -6.16
N TYR A 31 -2.75 -6.53 -5.68
CA TYR A 31 -1.75 -5.54 -6.02
C TYR A 31 -1.36 -5.74 -7.49
N ASN A 32 -1.14 -4.63 -8.18
CA ASN A 32 -0.59 -4.67 -9.53
C ASN A 32 0.94 -4.57 -9.45
N GLU A 33 1.61 -5.05 -10.49
CA GLU A 33 3.06 -4.94 -10.65
C GLU A 33 3.41 -4.55 -12.09
N ALA A 34 4.63 -4.04 -12.28
CA ALA A 34 5.10 -3.65 -13.60
C ALA A 34 5.13 -4.87 -14.54
N PRO A 35 4.67 -4.74 -15.81
CA PRO A 35 4.63 -5.86 -16.76
C PRO A 35 5.96 -6.59 -16.94
N MET A 36 7.08 -5.86 -16.82
CA MET A 36 8.43 -6.42 -16.93
C MET A 36 8.75 -7.50 -15.87
N PHE A 37 8.03 -7.53 -14.75
CA PHE A 37 8.21 -8.53 -13.70
C PHE A 37 7.40 -9.81 -13.94
N ALA A 38 6.41 -9.79 -14.83
CA ALA A 38 5.50 -10.92 -15.04
C ALA A 38 6.24 -12.21 -15.41
N GLU A 39 7.21 -12.14 -16.33
CA GLU A 39 7.99 -13.30 -16.76
C GLU A 39 8.93 -13.81 -15.67
N LEU A 40 9.48 -12.92 -14.84
CA LEU A 40 10.32 -13.33 -13.69
C LEU A 40 9.49 -14.04 -12.61
N VAL A 41 8.26 -13.59 -12.38
CA VAL A 41 7.33 -14.23 -11.44
C VAL A 41 6.89 -15.60 -11.97
N LYS A 42 6.51 -15.70 -13.25
CA LYS A 42 6.16 -16.97 -13.90
C LYS A 42 7.33 -17.97 -13.86
N ALA A 43 8.55 -17.50 -14.09
CA ALA A 43 9.75 -18.33 -14.03
C ALA A 43 10.19 -18.68 -12.60
N GLY A 44 9.50 -18.20 -11.56
CA GLY A 44 9.86 -18.43 -10.15
C GLY A 44 11.12 -17.69 -9.69
N LYS A 45 11.68 -16.79 -10.52
CA LYS A 45 12.88 -16.00 -10.22
C LYS A 45 12.57 -14.79 -9.34
N LEU A 46 11.31 -14.36 -9.29
CA LEU A 46 10.83 -13.29 -8.44
C LEU A 46 9.56 -13.74 -7.69
N PRO A 47 9.45 -13.52 -6.37
CA PRO A 47 8.20 -13.77 -5.67
C PRO A 47 7.06 -12.89 -6.21
N PRO A 48 5.79 -13.35 -6.16
CA PRO A 48 4.64 -12.51 -6.51
C PRO A 48 4.56 -11.27 -5.63
N VAL A 49 3.94 -10.20 -6.14
CA VAL A 49 3.90 -8.87 -5.51
C VAL A 49 3.43 -8.87 -4.06
N GLU A 50 2.45 -9.70 -3.71
CA GLU A 50 1.92 -9.82 -2.34
C GLU A 50 2.96 -10.34 -1.34
N LYS A 51 3.94 -11.13 -1.80
CA LYS A 51 5.03 -11.63 -0.96
C LYS A 51 6.19 -10.66 -0.85
N ARG A 52 6.29 -9.71 -1.78
CA ARG A 52 7.34 -8.67 -1.82
C ARG A 52 6.97 -7.44 -1.00
N LEU A 53 5.69 -7.09 -0.95
CA LEU A 53 5.20 -5.93 -0.19
C LEU A 53 5.24 -6.16 1.33
N PRO A 54 5.43 -5.08 2.12
CA PRO A 54 5.21 -5.13 3.56
C PRO A 54 3.73 -5.37 3.90
N GLU A 55 3.44 -5.73 5.14
CA GLU A 55 2.06 -5.99 5.59
C GLU A 55 1.15 -4.77 5.42
N ASN A 56 1.70 -3.58 5.70
CA ASN A 56 1.04 -2.30 5.50
C ASN A 56 1.89 -1.43 4.57
N PRO A 57 1.69 -1.48 3.24
CA PRO A 57 2.46 -0.68 2.29
C PRO A 57 2.11 0.81 2.38
N LEU A 58 3.06 1.67 2.02
CA LEU A 58 2.80 3.10 1.87
C LEU A 58 1.85 3.31 0.69
N VAL A 59 0.71 3.95 0.96
CA VAL A 59 -0.23 4.35 -0.09
C VAL A 59 0.09 5.78 -0.51
N VAL A 60 0.54 5.95 -1.75
CA VAL A 60 0.81 7.26 -2.35
C VAL A 60 -0.43 7.70 -3.11
N LYS A 61 -0.94 8.89 -2.77
CA LYS A 61 -2.00 9.54 -3.55
C LYS A 61 -1.35 10.24 -4.75
N PRO A 62 -1.79 9.97 -5.98
CA PRO A 62 -1.27 10.69 -7.14
C PRO A 62 -1.56 12.19 -7.04
N VAL A 63 -0.71 12.98 -7.70
CA VAL A 63 -0.90 14.44 -7.79
C VAL A 63 -2.06 14.79 -8.72
N GLU A 64 -2.11 14.13 -9.88
CA GLU A 64 -3.14 14.34 -10.90
C GLU A 64 -4.02 13.11 -11.06
N GLU A 65 -3.47 11.98 -11.52
CA GLU A 65 -4.22 10.76 -11.83
C GLU A 65 -3.44 9.47 -11.57
N ILE A 66 -4.13 8.32 -11.62
CA ILE A 66 -3.50 7.00 -11.49
C ILE A 66 -2.56 6.78 -12.68
N GLY A 67 -1.26 6.64 -12.41
CA GLY A 67 -0.24 6.44 -13.45
C GLY A 67 -0.26 5.06 -14.11
N THR A 68 0.48 4.96 -15.22
CA THR A 68 0.71 3.70 -15.97
C THR A 68 2.16 3.24 -15.80
N TYR A 69 2.39 1.92 -15.76
CA TYR A 69 3.75 1.37 -15.71
C TYR A 69 4.48 1.52 -17.05
N GLY A 70 5.77 1.88 -17.00
CA GLY A 70 6.67 1.85 -18.15
C GLY A 70 7.33 3.21 -18.43
N GLY A 71 8.05 3.27 -19.56
CA GLY A 71 8.81 4.44 -19.99
C GLY A 71 10.22 4.52 -19.41
N ASP A 72 10.99 5.47 -19.93
CA ASP A 72 12.36 5.78 -19.48
C ASP A 72 12.42 7.22 -18.97
N LEU A 73 12.83 7.41 -17.72
CA LEU A 73 13.12 8.72 -17.16
C LEU A 73 14.57 9.10 -17.49
N ARG A 74 14.77 10.02 -18.45
CA ARG A 74 16.10 10.52 -18.84
C ARG A 74 16.39 11.83 -18.12
N ILE A 75 17.42 11.84 -17.28
CA ILE A 75 17.83 13.01 -16.49
C ILE A 75 19.26 13.39 -16.91
N PRO A 76 19.50 14.61 -17.42
CA PRO A 76 20.85 15.07 -17.69
C PRO A 76 21.58 15.35 -16.37
N LEU A 77 22.77 14.79 -16.23
CA LEU A 77 23.68 15.04 -15.10
C LEU A 77 24.99 15.58 -15.66
N LEU A 78 25.59 16.59 -15.02
CA LEU A 78 26.84 17.21 -15.45
C LEU A 78 28.09 16.45 -14.98
N GLY A 79 27.93 15.44 -14.14
CA GLY A 79 29.03 14.61 -13.63
C GLY A 79 28.75 14.08 -12.23
N THR A 80 29.79 13.56 -11.57
CA THR A 80 29.68 12.99 -10.22
C THR A 80 29.27 14.02 -9.16
N ALA A 81 29.58 15.30 -9.37
CA ALA A 81 29.16 16.39 -8.48
C ALA A 81 27.64 16.54 -8.41
N ASP A 82 26.92 16.15 -9.47
CA ASP A 82 25.46 16.21 -9.54
C ASP A 82 24.77 14.99 -8.93
N PHE A 83 25.52 14.05 -8.31
CA PHE A 83 24.93 12.86 -7.70
C PHE A 83 23.85 13.21 -6.68
N GLY A 84 24.01 14.31 -5.94
CA GLY A 84 22.99 14.80 -5.01
C GLY A 84 21.65 15.11 -5.70
N ASN A 85 21.69 15.69 -6.90
CA ASN A 85 20.49 16.02 -7.69
C ASN A 85 19.73 14.78 -8.13
N MET A 86 20.40 13.63 -8.28
CA MET A 86 19.78 12.34 -8.55
C MET A 86 19.30 11.65 -7.26
N TYR A 87 20.14 11.65 -6.21
CA TYR A 87 19.92 10.89 -4.99
C TYR A 87 18.68 11.37 -4.20
N TRP A 88 18.55 12.68 -3.99
CA TRP A 88 17.49 13.24 -3.16
C TRP A 88 16.06 12.99 -3.68
N PRO A 89 15.76 13.16 -4.99
CA PRO A 89 14.41 12.93 -5.51
C PRO A 89 14.11 11.47 -5.85
N LEU A 90 15.10 10.63 -6.15
CA LEU A 90 14.85 9.29 -6.72
C LEU A 90 15.20 8.12 -5.80
N MET A 91 16.22 8.27 -4.95
CA MET A 91 16.82 7.13 -4.24
C MET A 91 16.65 7.20 -2.73
N ARG A 92 16.38 8.38 -2.17
CA ARG A 92 16.30 8.54 -0.72
C ARG A 92 15.01 7.96 -0.15
N GLU A 93 15.17 6.94 0.69
CA GLU A 93 14.11 6.39 1.53
C GLU A 93 14.40 6.63 3.01
N SER A 94 13.89 7.73 3.56
CA SER A 94 14.04 8.10 4.97
C SER A 94 12.93 7.52 5.86
N LEU A 95 13.06 7.61 7.20
CA LEU A 95 12.02 7.15 8.14
C LEU A 95 10.68 7.86 7.90
N LEU A 96 10.74 9.18 7.71
CA LEU A 96 9.64 10.05 7.32
C LEU A 96 10.03 10.80 6.05
N LYS A 97 9.07 11.27 5.27
CA LYS A 97 9.31 12.13 4.11
C LYS A 97 8.57 13.45 4.27
N TRP A 98 8.92 14.45 3.48
CA TRP A 98 8.15 15.69 3.42
C TRP A 98 6.89 15.48 2.58
N ASP A 99 5.81 16.17 2.93
CA ASP A 99 4.68 16.32 2.02
C ASP A 99 5.07 17.17 0.80
N ILE A 100 4.21 17.21 -0.22
CA ILE A 100 4.52 17.93 -1.47
C ILE A 100 4.75 19.44 -1.25
N THR A 101 4.20 20.00 -0.17
CA THR A 101 4.37 21.40 0.20
C THR A 101 5.65 21.66 1.01
N GLY A 102 6.32 20.61 1.49
CA GLY A 102 7.52 20.73 2.33
C GLY A 102 7.24 21.22 3.75
N THR A 103 5.98 21.24 4.19
CA THR A 103 5.59 21.87 5.45
C THR A 103 5.57 20.91 6.63
N LYS A 104 5.36 19.61 6.37
CA LYS A 104 5.27 18.62 7.45
C LYS A 104 5.88 17.27 7.10
N PRO A 105 6.45 16.56 8.08
CA PRO A 105 6.87 15.19 7.91
C PRO A 105 5.64 14.27 7.88
N ILE A 106 5.59 13.40 6.86
CA ILE A 106 4.58 12.37 6.65
C ILE A 106 5.22 10.96 6.67
N PRO A 107 4.44 9.90 6.93
CA PRO A 107 4.95 8.53 6.98
C PRO A 107 5.72 8.12 5.73
N ASN A 108 6.82 7.38 5.93
CA ASN A 108 7.57 6.71 4.87
C ASN A 108 7.91 5.28 5.29
N LEU A 109 9.17 4.94 5.59
CA LEU A 109 9.55 3.63 6.15
C LEU A 109 8.95 3.42 7.55
N ALA A 110 8.83 4.49 8.33
CA ALA A 110 8.02 4.51 9.53
C ALA A 110 6.56 4.84 9.17
N GLU A 111 5.63 3.96 9.53
CA GLU A 111 4.20 4.19 9.33
C GLU A 111 3.61 5.16 10.37
N LYS A 112 4.25 5.26 11.53
CA LYS A 112 3.89 6.17 12.61
C LYS A 112 5.14 6.62 13.34
N TYR A 113 5.08 7.81 13.93
CA TYR A 113 6.09 8.28 14.88
C TYR A 113 5.41 8.99 16.06
N GLY A 114 6.15 9.11 17.16
CA GLY A 114 5.71 9.82 18.36
C GLY A 114 6.87 10.56 19.00
N ILE A 115 6.59 11.75 19.54
CA ILE A 115 7.57 12.58 20.22
C ILE A 115 7.09 12.78 21.65
N THR A 116 7.92 12.45 22.63
CA THR A 116 7.59 12.54 24.06
C THR A 116 8.69 13.24 24.86
N ARG A 117 8.45 13.44 26.16
CA ARG A 117 9.38 14.10 27.10
C ARG A 117 9.82 15.50 26.63
N GLY A 118 8.89 16.29 26.11
CA GLY A 118 9.17 17.66 25.65
C GLY A 118 10.14 17.72 24.47
N GLY A 119 10.09 16.74 23.55
CA GLY A 119 10.95 16.74 22.37
C GLY A 119 12.26 15.96 22.51
N ARG A 120 12.44 15.21 23.62
CA ARG A 120 13.69 14.48 23.87
C ARG A 120 13.67 13.01 23.45
N VAL A 121 12.50 12.42 23.24
CA VAL A 121 12.36 11.02 22.86
C VAL A 121 11.51 10.90 21.62
N PHE A 122 12.08 10.28 20.59
CA PHE A 122 11.45 10.01 19.31
C PHE A 122 11.27 8.50 19.16
N THR A 123 10.03 8.07 18.95
CA THR A 123 9.70 6.66 18.71
C THR A 123 9.18 6.52 17.28
N PHE A 124 9.79 5.62 16.50
CA PHE A 124 9.37 5.32 15.13
C PHE A 124 8.84 3.89 15.05
N TYR A 125 7.67 3.73 14.43
CA TYR A 125 7.03 2.44 14.19
C TYR A 125 7.27 2.09 12.73
N LEU A 126 8.17 1.15 12.48
CA LEU A 126 8.55 0.73 11.13
C LEU A 126 7.49 -0.17 10.51
N ARG A 127 7.30 -0.07 9.20
CA ARG A 127 6.44 -1.00 8.46
C ARG A 127 7.00 -2.42 8.57
N ARG A 128 6.14 -3.36 8.96
CA ARG A 128 6.52 -4.76 9.10
C ARG A 128 6.79 -5.42 7.75
N ARG A 129 7.76 -6.33 7.75
CA ARG A 129 8.18 -7.13 6.58
C ARG A 129 8.72 -6.32 5.40
N ILE A 130 9.27 -5.11 5.64
CA ILE A 130 10.15 -4.49 4.65
C ILE A 130 11.31 -5.44 4.35
N LYS A 131 11.61 -5.61 3.07
CA LYS A 131 12.77 -6.36 2.58
C LYS A 131 13.92 -5.37 2.36
N VAL A 132 15.04 -5.60 3.02
CA VAL A 132 16.30 -4.91 2.76
C VAL A 132 17.09 -5.85 1.86
N VAL A 133 17.58 -5.32 0.74
CA VAL A 133 18.36 -6.08 -0.25
C VAL A 133 19.81 -6.14 0.19
#